data_AF-A0A2M7QUZ0-F1
#
_entry.id   AF-A0A2M7QUZ0-F1
#
_cell.length_a   1.000
_cell.length_b   1.000
_cell.length_c   1.000
_cell.angle_alpha   90.00
_cell.angle_beta   90.00
_cell.angle_gamma   90.00
#
_symmetry.space_group_name_H-M   'P 1'
#
loop_
_entity.id
_entity.type
_entity.pdbx_description
1 polymer ?
#
loop_
_entity_poly.entity_id
_entity_poly.type
_entity_poly.pdbx_seq_one_letter_code
_entity_poly.pdbx_strand_id
1 'polypeptide(L)' 'MKSNDIRELQTKELAELQQQLRELETKLVKVRLERSAGKLDNPAQVKMLTNDVARVKTVLRAKELTQKVSTKA' A
#
# COMPACT_ATOMS: atom_id res chain seq x y z
N MET A 1 -10.09 -7.14 -0.39
CA MET A 1 -8.97 -8.01 -0.82
C MET A 1 -8.62 -8.98 0.30
N LYS A 2 -8.76 -10.28 0.01
CA LYS A 2 -8.52 -11.42 0.90
C LYS A 2 -7.02 -11.51 1.20
N SER A 3 -6.68 -12.05 2.37
CA SER A 3 -5.34 -12.14 2.97
C SER A 3 -4.23 -12.80 2.12
N ASN A 4 -4.52 -13.24 0.90
CA ASN A 4 -3.55 -13.87 0.00
C ASN A 4 -2.60 -12.87 -0.68
N ASP A 5 -3.00 -11.60 -0.85
CA ASP A 5 -2.16 -10.60 -1.54
C ASP A 5 -0.89 -10.24 -0.77
N ILE A 6 -0.84 -10.44 0.55
CA ILE A 6 0.33 -10.07 1.36
C ILE A 6 1.54 -10.96 1.01
N ARG A 7 1.32 -12.25 0.74
CA ARG A 7 2.41 -13.16 0.34
C ARG A 7 2.91 -12.85 -1.08
N GLU A 8 2.01 -12.47 -1.99
CA GLU A 8 2.39 -12.04 -3.35
C GLU A 8 3.12 -10.68 -3.35
N LEU A 9 2.73 -9.76 -2.46
CA LEU A 9 3.46 -8.51 -2.25
C LEU A 9 4.85 -8.75 -1.65
N GLN A 10 5.03 -9.79 -0.82
CA GLN A 10 6.34 -10.17 -0.31
C GLN A 10 7.27 -10.72 -1.40
N THR A 11 6.73 -11.43 -2.41
CA THR A 11 7.52 -11.93 -3.55
C THR A 11 7.94 -10.85 -4.55
N LYS A 12 7.29 -9.68 -4.56
CA LYS A 12 7.64 -8.58 -5.45
C LYS A 12 8.89 -7.84 -5.01
N GLU A 13 9.64 -7.33 -5.99
CA GLU A 13 10.84 -6.54 -5.78
C GLU A 13 10.54 -5.25 -4.98
N LEU A 14 11.53 -4.78 -4.22
CA LEU A 14 11.40 -3.56 -3.41
C LEU A 14 11.03 -2.34 -4.27
N ALA A 15 11.58 -2.28 -5.48
CA ALA A 15 11.31 -1.21 -6.45
C ALA A 15 9.85 -1.21 -6.93
N GLU A 16 9.28 -2.38 -7.21
CA GLU A 16 7.88 -2.52 -7.64
C GLU A 16 6.90 -2.11 -6.53
N LEU A 17 7.19 -2.52 -5.28
CA LEU A 17 6.37 -2.13 -4.13
C LEU A 17 6.33 -0.62 -3.94
N GLN A 18 7.48 0.05 -4.11
CA GLN A 18 7.55 1.51 -4.03
C GLN A 18 6.78 2.19 -5.17
N GLN A 19 6.82 1.61 -6.38
CA GLN A 19 6.06 2.12 -7.51
C GLN A 19 4.55 1.97 -7.31
N GLN A 20 4.10 0.80 -6.86
CA GLN A 20 2.71 0.56 -6.49
C GLN A 20 2.24 1.50 -5.36
N LEU A 21 3.10 1.79 -4.39
CA LEU A 21 2.79 2.74 -3.30
C LEU A 21 2.52 4.14 -3.86
N ARG A 22 3.37 4.64 -4.78
CA ARG A 22 3.16 5.95 -5.44
C ARG A 22 1.86 6.01 -6.23
N GLU A 23 1.54 4.95 -6.97
CA GLU A 23 0.29 4.86 -7.72
C GLU A 23 -0.93 4.86 -6.81
N LEU A 24 -0.90 4.09 -5.72
CA LEU A 24 -1.98 4.04 -4.73
C LEU A 24 -2.15 5.37 -4.00
N GLU A 25 -1.06 6.08 -3.67
CA GLU A 25 -1.13 7.41 -3.07
C GLU A 25 -1.76 8.43 -4.03
N THR A 26 -1.40 8.39 -5.31
CA THR A 26 -2.01 9.24 -6.34
C THR A 26 -3.52 8.99 -6.47
N LYS A 27 -3.92 7.72 -6.50
CA LYS A 27 -5.35 7.31 -6.51
C LYS A 27 -6.07 7.79 -5.25
N LEU A 28 -5.43 7.71 -4.09
CA LEU A 28 -6.01 8.12 -2.82
C LEU A 28 -6.22 9.63 -2.74
N VAL A 29 -5.29 10.43 -3.29
CA VAL A 29 -5.47 11.89 -3.43
C VAL A 29 -6.65 12.20 -4.36
N LYS A 30 -6.72 11.54 -5.52
CA LYS A 30 -7.84 11.71 -6.46
C LYS A 30 -9.20 11.42 -5.80
N VAL A 31 -9.31 10.30 -5.09
CA VAL A 31 -10.54 9.91 -4.39
C VAL A 31 -10.87 10.85 -3.23
N ARG A 32 -9.86 11.40 -2.54
CA ARG A 32 -10.08 12.44 -1.51
C ARG A 32 -10.61 13.74 -2.12
N LEU A 33 -10.13 14.13 -3.30
CA LEU A 33 -10.61 15.29 -4.03
C LEU A 33 -12.06 15.06 -4.51
N GLU A 34 -12.37 13.89 -5.05
CA GLU A 34 -13.74 13.49 -5.44
C GLU A 34 -14.69 13.48 -4.23
N ARG A 35 -14.21 13.00 -3.08
CA ARG A 35 -14.93 13.08 -1.80
C ARG A 35 -15.21 14.51 -1.39
N SER A 36 -14.20 15.38 -1.46
CA SER A 36 -14.34 16.79 -1.13
C SER A 36 -15.30 17.52 -2.07
N ALA A 37 -15.34 17.12 -3.34
CA ALA A 37 -16.24 17.65 -4.36
C ALA A 37 -17.69 17.13 -4.23
N GLY A 38 -17.97 16.23 -3.27
CA GLY A 38 -19.30 15.68 -3.05
C GLY A 38 -19.77 14.66 -4.09
N LYS A 39 -18.92 14.26 -5.04
CA LYS A 39 -19.21 13.27 -6.09
C LYS A 39 -18.58 11.92 -5.77
N LEU A 40 -18.71 11.48 -4.52
CA LEU A 40 -18.12 10.22 -4.11
C LEU A 40 -19.03 9.05 -4.49
N ASP A 41 -18.77 8.43 -5.64
CA ASP A 41 -19.56 7.28 -6.11
C ASP A 41 -19.47 6.08 -5.17
N ASN A 42 -18.33 5.87 -4.49
CA ASN A 42 -18.17 4.72 -3.60
C ASN A 42 -17.26 4.97 -2.38
N PRO A 43 -17.83 5.24 -1.19
CA PRO A 43 -17.07 5.41 0.04
C PRO A 43 -16.29 4.16 0.48
N ALA A 44 -16.68 2.96 0.03
CA ALA A 44 -15.95 1.74 0.36
C ALA A 44 -14.57 1.70 -0.32
N GLN A 45 -14.42 2.29 -1.50
CA GLN A 45 -13.13 2.33 -2.22
C GLN A 45 -12.07 3.14 -1.47
N VAL A 46 -12.46 4.20 -0.74
CA VAL A 46 -11.55 4.97 0.11
C VAL A 46 -10.93 4.07 1.18
N LYS A 47 -11.75 3.23 1.81
CA LYS A 47 -11.33 2.30 2.86
C LYS A 47 -10.47 1.17 2.30
N MET A 48 -10.75 0.71 1.08
CA MET A 48 -9.92 -0.29 0.42
C MET A 48 -8.54 0.27 0.08
N LEU A 49 -8.47 1.42 -0.59
CA LEU A 49 -7.21 2.08 -0.96
C LEU A 49 -6.33 2.40 0.26
N THR A 50 -6.91 2.88 1.36
CA THR A 50 -6.16 3.13 2.60
C THR A 50 -5.59 1.86 3.21
N ASN A 51 -6.36 0.76 3.22
CA ASN A 51 -5.88 -0.54 3.69
C ASN A 51 -4.77 -1.11 2.79
N ASP A 52 -4.88 -0.93 1.47
CA ASP A 52 -3.88 -1.42 0.53
C ASP A 52 -2.55 -0.66 0.68
N VAL A 53 -2.60 0.67 0.85
CA VAL A 53 -1.40 1.48 1.16
C VAL A 53 -0.76 1.04 2.47
N ALA A 54 -1.56 0.78 3.51
CA ALA A 54 -1.05 0.32 4.80
C ALA A 54 -0.32 -1.02 4.67
N ARG A 55 -0.88 -1.98 3.94
CA ARG A 55 -0.28 -3.30 3.70
C ARG A 55 1.06 -3.21 2.99
N VAL A 56 1.15 -2.41 1.93
CA VAL A 56 2.42 -2.21 1.18
C VAL A 56 3.49 -1.61 2.11
N LYS A 57 3.12 -0.59 2.91
CA LYS A 57 4.04 0.00 3.91
C LYS A 57 4.50 -1.02 4.96
N THR A 58 3.61 -1.90 5.43
CA THR A 58 3.96 -2.97 6.37
C THR A 58 4.95 -3.97 5.75
N VAL A 59 4.75 -4.39 4.50
CA VAL A 59 5.65 -5.32 3.81
C VAL A 59 7.03 -4.70 3.58
N LEU A 60 7.09 -3.43 3.14
CA LEU A 60 8.35 -2.69 3.00
C LEU A 60 9.11 -2.66 4.32
N ARG A 61 8.42 -2.33 5.42
CA ARG A 61 9.03 -2.28 6.74
C ARG A 61 9.50 -3.64 7.24
N ALA A 62 8.73 -4.70 6.96
CA ALA A 62 9.13 -6.06 7.30
C ALA A 62 10.43 -6.48 6.61
N LYS A 63 10.59 -6.15 5.31
CA LYS A 63 11.82 -6.40 4.54
C LYS A 63 13.02 -5.61 5.07
N GLU A 64 12.82 -4.35 5.44
CA GLU A 64 13.86 -3.53 6.08
C GLU A 64 14.31 -4.11 7.42
N LEU A 65 13.36 -4.59 8.25
CA LEU A 65 13.66 -5.18 9.56
C LEU A 65 14.48 -6.47 9.41
N THR A 66 14.13 -7.34 8.45
CA THR A 66 14.92 -8.56 8.19
C THR A 66 16.35 -8.25 7.77
N GLN A 67 16.56 -7.22 6.93
CA GLN A 67 17.91 -6.80 6.52
C GLN A 67 18.73 -6.20 7.67
N LYS A 68 18.09 -5.49 8.61
CA LYS A 68 18.79 -4.92 9.78
C LYS A 68 19.19 -5.95 10.83
N VAL A 69 18.48 -7.08 10.88
CA VAL A 69 18.83 -8.18 11.80
C VAL A 69 20.08 -8.92 11.32
N SER A 70 20.29 -9.04 10.00
CA SER A 70 21.47 -9.73 9.46
C SER A 70 22.78 -8.93 9.56
N THR A 71 22.72 -7.60 9.68
CA THR A 71 23.92 -6.74 9.78
C THR A 71 24.43 -6.54 11.20
N LYS A 72 23.75 -7.13 12.19
CA LYS A 72 24.09 -6.99 13.62
C LYS A 72 24.69 -8.25 14.25
N ALA A 73 25.03 -9.25 13.43
CA ALA A 73 25.69 -10.49 13.85
C ALA A 73 27.20 -10.42 13.54
#